data_AF-A0AAU0T273-F1
#
_entry.id   AF-A0AAU0T273-F1
#
_cell.length_a   1.000
_cell.length_b   1.000
_cell.length_c   1.000
_cell.angle_alpha   90.00
_cell.angle_beta   90.00
_cell.angle_gamma   90.00
#
_symmetry.space_group_name_H-M   'P 1'
#
loop_
_entity.id
_entity.type
_entity.pdbx_description
1 polymer ?
#
loop_
_entity_poly.entity_id
_entity_poly.type
_entity_poly.pdbx_seq_one_letter_code
_entity_poly.pdbx_strand_id
1 'polypeptide(L)'
;MSTSPVTLMVARRVAHGRYEELIAWLREGEQLATDFPGYLGSGVLAPPPDGDEFQIIFRFSNRDTMHAWEHSASRSTWLVRGSGLFAQPSEHRVSGIEGWFGGAGQRPPPRWKQAVAIWLAFFPVSLVFNFVLGPLLGELNLLARVLVSTLALTPLMVFLFIPLSTHLLARWLHSAPHAPIRTSETAPGR
;
A
#
# COMPACT_ATOMS: atom_id res chain seq x y z
N MET A 1 23.88 10.56 -2.61
CA MET A 1 22.45 10.38 -2.95
C MET A 1 21.79 9.65 -1.79
N SER A 2 20.80 10.25 -1.14
CA SER A 2 20.16 9.68 0.05
C SER A 2 19.24 8.54 -0.36
N THR A 3 19.72 7.30 -0.26
CA THR A 3 18.91 6.11 -0.47
C THR A 3 17.95 5.94 0.71
N SER A 4 16.66 6.21 0.48
CA SER A 4 15.63 5.99 1.50
C SER A 4 15.31 4.50 1.60
N PRO A 5 15.36 3.91 2.81
CA PRO A 5 14.96 2.52 3.02
C PRO A 5 13.53 2.26 2.55
N VAL A 6 13.32 1.11 1.94
CA VAL A 6 12.00 0.66 1.46
C VAL A 6 11.61 -0.61 2.21
N THR A 7 10.34 -0.70 2.57
CA THR A 7 9.77 -1.89 3.24
C THR A 7 8.73 -2.51 2.34
N LEU A 8 8.86 -3.80 2.08
CA LEU A 8 7.88 -4.63 1.39
C LEU A 8 7.15 -5.45 2.45
N MET A 9 5.84 -5.29 2.53
CA MET A 9 4.96 -6.13 3.34
C MET A 9 4.14 -7.02 2.41
N VAL A 10 3.89 -8.27 2.81
CA VAL A 10 3.09 -9.24 2.07
C VAL A 10 2.20 -9.95 3.09
N ALA A 11 0.91 -9.65 3.10
CA ALA A 11 -0.05 -10.45 3.85
C ALA A 11 -0.36 -11.74 3.08
N ARG A 12 -0.51 -12.88 3.76
CA ARG A 12 -0.96 -14.14 3.16
C ARG A 12 -1.78 -14.96 4.15
N ARG A 13 -2.88 -15.54 3.66
CA ARG A 13 -3.75 -16.43 4.43
C ARG A 13 -3.30 -17.88 4.30
N VAL A 14 -2.99 -18.53 5.42
CA VAL A 14 -2.39 -19.87 5.44
C VAL A 14 -3.48 -20.94 5.46
N ALA A 15 -3.24 -22.05 4.76
CA ALA A 15 -4.13 -23.21 4.82
C ALA A 15 -4.09 -23.88 6.20
N HIS A 16 -5.25 -24.31 6.71
CA HIS A 16 -5.35 -24.96 8.01
C HIS A 16 -4.43 -26.20 8.07
N GLY A 17 -3.65 -26.32 9.16
CA GLY A 17 -2.78 -27.47 9.40
C GLY A 17 -1.39 -27.43 8.73
N ARG A 18 -1.05 -26.37 7.98
CA ARG A 18 0.26 -26.26 7.28
C ARG A 18 1.26 -25.28 7.92
N TYR A 19 1.12 -25.01 9.22
CA TYR A 19 1.94 -24.03 9.94
C TYR A 19 3.43 -24.41 9.99
N GLU A 20 3.76 -25.69 10.20
CA GLU A 20 5.15 -26.19 10.21
C GLU A 20 5.83 -25.95 8.84
N GLU A 21 5.13 -26.30 7.76
CA GLU A 21 5.62 -26.12 6.40
C GLU A 21 5.76 -24.64 6.03
N LEU A 22 4.86 -23.79 6.54
CA LEU A 22 4.97 -22.35 6.41
C LEU A 22 6.23 -21.82 7.11
N ILE A 23 6.52 -22.24 8.34
CA ILE A 23 7.69 -21.77 9.09
C ILE A 23 8.99 -22.16 8.36
N ALA A 24 9.05 -23.39 7.83
CA ALA A 24 10.18 -23.84 7.02
C ALA A 24 10.34 -22.99 5.75
N TRP A 25 9.24 -22.73 5.05
CA TRP A 25 9.23 -21.89 3.84
C TRP A 25 9.61 -20.43 4.13
N LEU A 26 9.19 -19.86 5.27
CA LEU A 26 9.55 -18.51 5.70
C LEU A 26 11.05 -18.38 6.00
N ARG A 27 11.62 -19.37 6.70
CA ARG A 27 13.05 -19.40 7.02
C ARG A 27 13.91 -19.47 5.75
N GLU A 28 13.46 -20.24 4.77
CA GLU A 28 14.12 -20.31 3.46
C GLU A 28 14.06 -18.95 2.73
N GLY A 29 12.90 -18.28 2.75
CA GLY A 29 12.75 -16.96 2.16
C GLY A 29 13.64 -15.88 2.80
N GLU A 30 13.79 -15.94 4.12
CA GLU A 30 14.69 -15.08 4.89
C GLU A 30 16.17 -15.33 4.51
N GLN A 31 16.59 -16.59 4.40
CA GLN A 31 17.95 -16.93 3.98
C GLN A 31 18.25 -16.40 2.57
N LEU A 32 17.34 -16.60 1.62
CA LEU A 32 17.47 -16.09 0.26
C LEU A 32 17.53 -14.56 0.20
N ALA A 33 16.83 -13.87 1.10
CA ALA A 33 16.86 -12.40 1.16
C ALA A 33 18.14 -11.86 1.81
N THR A 34 18.74 -12.61 2.75
CA THR A 34 19.97 -12.21 3.45
C THR A 34 21.15 -12.07 2.49
N ASP A 35 21.20 -12.90 1.44
CA ASP A 35 22.27 -12.87 0.44
C ASP A 35 22.13 -11.72 -0.59
N PHE A 36 21.03 -10.95 -0.55
CA PHE A 36 20.78 -9.89 -1.52
C PHE A 36 21.40 -8.54 -1.12
N PRO A 37 22.05 -7.83 -2.06
CA PRO A 37 22.59 -6.51 -1.80
C PRO A 37 21.51 -5.54 -1.29
N GLY A 38 21.82 -4.83 -0.20
CA GLY A 38 20.93 -3.84 0.37
C GLY A 38 19.84 -4.40 1.29
N TYR A 39 19.83 -5.69 1.61
CA TYR A 39 18.94 -6.26 2.62
C TYR A 39 19.22 -5.65 4.01
N LEU A 40 18.16 -5.22 4.69
CA LEU A 40 18.19 -4.61 6.02
C LEU A 40 17.47 -5.45 7.10
N GLY A 41 16.85 -6.56 6.72
CA GLY A 41 16.13 -7.44 7.62
C GLY A 41 14.76 -7.87 7.10
N SER A 42 14.25 -8.97 7.66
CA SER A 42 12.89 -9.46 7.45
C SER A 42 12.24 -9.85 8.76
N GLY A 43 10.91 -9.97 8.75
CA GLY A 43 10.15 -10.39 9.91
C GLY A 43 8.80 -10.96 9.52
N VAL A 44 8.19 -11.70 10.43
CA VAL A 44 6.86 -12.29 10.23
C VAL A 44 6.02 -11.95 11.45
N LEU A 45 4.85 -11.36 11.21
CA LEU A 45 3.84 -11.17 12.25
C LEU A 45 2.82 -12.30 12.11
N ALA A 46 2.66 -13.05 13.20
CA ALA A 46 1.61 -14.05 13.33
C ALA A 46 0.24 -13.36 13.43
N PRO A 47 -0.82 -13.99 12.91
CA PRO A 47 -2.18 -13.50 13.10
C PRO A 47 -2.58 -13.49 14.59
N PRO A 48 -3.58 -12.67 14.96
CA PRO A 48 -4.25 -12.80 16.26
C PRO A 48 -4.94 -14.17 16.41
N PRO A 49 -5.35 -14.57 17.63
CA PRO A 49 -5.86 -15.92 17.92
C PRO A 49 -7.02 -16.40 17.02
N ASP A 50 -7.85 -15.47 16.53
CA ASP A 50 -9.02 -15.75 15.67
C ASP A 50 -8.74 -15.49 14.17
N GLY A 51 -7.49 -15.22 13.80
CA GLY A 51 -7.07 -14.91 12.43
C GLY A 51 -6.12 -15.95 11.84
N ASP A 52 -6.00 -15.94 10.51
CA ASP A 52 -5.11 -16.84 9.75
C ASP A 52 -4.28 -16.09 8.69
N GLU A 53 -4.23 -14.76 8.79
CA GLU A 53 -3.45 -13.87 7.93
C GLU A 53 -2.09 -13.55 8.54
N PHE A 54 -1.03 -14.06 7.92
CA PHE A 54 0.36 -13.77 8.29
C PHE A 54 0.86 -12.57 7.51
N GLN A 55 1.59 -11.67 8.17
CA GLN A 55 2.25 -10.56 7.49
C GLN A 55 3.75 -10.81 7.43
N ILE A 56 4.27 -10.90 6.20
CA ILE A 56 5.70 -11.11 5.92
C ILE A 56 6.30 -9.78 5.51
N ILE A 57 7.40 -9.38 6.15
CA ILE A 57 8.05 -8.09 5.95
C ILE A 57 9.48 -8.31 5.45
N PHE A 58 9.88 -7.59 4.41
CA PHE A 58 11.26 -7.48 3.93
C PHE A 58 11.67 -6.01 3.85
N ARG A 59 12.87 -5.67 4.29
CA ARG A 59 13.40 -4.29 4.28
C ARG A 59 14.67 -4.22 3.45
N PHE A 60 14.76 -3.20 2.61
CA PHE A 60 15.91 -2.94 1.75
C PHE A 60 16.38 -1.48 1.85
N SER A 61 17.64 -1.23 1.52
CA SER A 61 18.27 0.09 1.61
C SER A 61 17.75 1.09 0.58
N ASN A 62 17.23 0.61 -0.56
CA ASN A 62 16.61 1.44 -1.59
C ASN A 62 15.62 0.64 -2.47
N ARG A 63 14.92 1.32 -3.36
CA ARG A 63 13.93 0.72 -4.26
C ARG A 63 14.56 -0.20 -5.31
N ASP A 64 15.76 0.09 -5.78
CA ASP A 64 16.42 -0.68 -6.85
C ASP A 64 16.85 -2.07 -6.35
N THR A 65 17.42 -2.14 -5.14
CA THR A 65 17.80 -3.38 -4.46
C THR A 65 16.58 -4.25 -4.15
N MET A 66 15.49 -3.64 -3.66
CA MET A 66 14.21 -4.33 -3.49
C MET A 66 13.67 -4.88 -4.83
N HIS A 67 13.70 -4.06 -5.89
CA HIS A 67 13.19 -4.47 -7.20
C HIS A 67 14.01 -5.63 -7.79
N ALA A 68 15.33 -5.61 -7.61
CA ALA A 68 16.23 -6.69 -8.03
C ALA A 68 15.91 -8.00 -7.29
N TRP A 69 15.66 -7.95 -5.98
CA TRP A 69 15.23 -9.12 -5.21
C TRP A 69 13.85 -9.62 -5.65
N GLU A 70 12.89 -8.72 -5.86
CA GLU A 70 11.52 -9.05 -6.29
C GLU A 70 11.48 -9.83 -7.61
N HIS A 71 12.38 -9.50 -8.55
CA HIS A 71 12.47 -10.11 -9.88
C HIS A 71 13.53 -11.21 -9.97
N SER A 72 14.12 -11.61 -8.84
CA SER A 72 15.16 -12.63 -8.82
C SER A 72 14.60 -14.02 -9.13
N ALA A 73 15.41 -14.83 -9.83
CA ALA A 73 15.11 -16.25 -10.06
C ALA A 73 15.02 -17.04 -8.76
N SER A 74 15.77 -16.65 -7.74
CA SER A 74 15.73 -17.23 -6.40
C SER A 74 14.36 -17.04 -5.75
N ARG A 75 13.82 -15.81 -5.81
CA ARG A 75 12.49 -15.51 -5.28
C ARG A 75 11.39 -16.20 -6.07
N SER A 76 11.45 -16.21 -7.40
CA SER A 76 10.41 -16.88 -8.21
C SER A 76 10.35 -18.38 -7.89
N THR A 77 11.50 -19.04 -7.77
CA THR A 77 11.58 -20.47 -7.40
C THR A 77 11.06 -20.72 -5.97
N TRP A 78 11.38 -19.85 -5.03
CA TRP A 78 10.85 -19.92 -3.66
C TRP A 78 9.32 -19.72 -3.61
N LEU A 79 8.77 -18.77 -4.37
CA LEU A 79 7.33 -18.53 -4.46
C LEU A 79 6.59 -19.72 -5.06
N VAL A 80 7.14 -20.37 -6.09
CA VAL A 80 6.56 -21.57 -6.71
C VAL A 80 6.44 -22.70 -5.69
N ARG A 81 7.47 -22.91 -4.86
CA ARG A 81 7.45 -23.92 -3.79
C ARG A 81 6.43 -23.63 -2.69
N GLY A 82 6.12 -22.37 -2.46
CA GLY A 82 5.10 -21.94 -1.50
C GLY A 82 3.66 -21.91 -2.05
N SER A 83 3.44 -22.18 -3.34
CA SER A 83 2.14 -21.99 -4.00
C SER A 83 0.98 -22.78 -3.39
N GLY A 84 1.26 -23.94 -2.77
CA GLY A 84 0.23 -24.74 -2.10
C GLY A 84 -0.05 -24.34 -0.65
N LEU A 85 0.80 -23.53 -0.01
CA LEU A 85 0.73 -23.23 1.43
C LEU A 85 -0.39 -22.24 1.80
N PHE A 86 -0.90 -21.50 0.82
CA PHE A 86 -1.81 -20.39 1.03
C PHE A 86 -3.19 -20.69 0.47
N ALA A 87 -4.24 -20.39 1.25
CA ALA A 87 -5.63 -20.66 0.88
C ALA A 87 -6.14 -19.69 -0.21
N GLN A 88 -5.56 -18.49 -0.31
CA GLN A 88 -5.85 -17.49 -1.35
C GLN A 88 -4.62 -16.62 -1.61
N PRO A 89 -4.28 -16.27 -2.87
CA PRO A 89 -3.23 -15.31 -3.18
C PRO A 89 -3.77 -13.90 -2.97
N SER A 90 -3.62 -13.35 -1.77
CA SER A 90 -3.94 -11.95 -1.50
C SER A 90 -2.68 -11.19 -1.10
N GLU A 91 -1.89 -10.74 -2.08
CA GLU A 91 -0.64 -10.03 -1.81
C GLU A 91 -0.89 -8.58 -1.38
N HIS A 92 -0.87 -8.33 -0.06
CA HIS A 92 -1.00 -6.97 0.47
C HIS A 92 0.35 -6.24 0.63
N ARG A 93 0.85 -5.61 -0.45
CA ARG A 93 1.97 -4.64 -0.52
C ARG A 93 1.63 -3.25 0.05
N VAL A 94 2.23 -2.89 1.18
CA VAL A 94 2.14 -1.53 1.75
C VAL A 94 3.47 -0.79 1.58
N SER A 95 3.49 0.31 0.83
CA SER A 95 4.63 1.23 0.69
C SER A 95 4.17 2.64 1.05
N GLY A 96 4.57 3.12 2.23
CA GLY A 96 4.41 4.51 2.68
C GLY A 96 3.13 5.25 2.26
N ILE A 97 3.29 6.52 1.86
CA ILE A 97 2.22 7.42 1.39
C ILE A 97 1.55 6.93 0.09
N GLU A 98 2.11 5.91 -0.57
CA GLU A 98 1.59 5.32 -1.81
C GLU A 98 0.42 4.37 -1.54
N GLY A 99 0.27 3.87 -0.31
CA GLY A 99 -0.90 3.10 0.13
C GLY A 99 -2.21 3.91 0.17
N TRP A 100 -2.15 5.24 0.03
CA TRP A 100 -3.33 6.11 0.06
C TRP A 100 -4.12 6.11 -1.26
N PHE A 101 -3.47 5.80 -2.38
CA PHE A 101 -4.08 5.83 -3.72
C PHE A 101 -4.02 4.49 -4.45
N GLY A 102 -3.55 3.43 -3.80
CA GLY A 102 -3.53 2.11 -4.40
C GLY A 102 -3.45 1.05 -3.31
N GLY A 103 -4.44 0.17 -3.29
CA GLY A 103 -4.28 -1.12 -2.64
C GLY A 103 -3.10 -1.84 -3.26
N ALA A 104 -2.24 -2.33 -2.39
CA ALA A 104 -1.32 -3.41 -2.64
C ALA A 104 -1.57 -4.24 -3.92
N GLY A 105 -0.62 -4.22 -4.86
CA GLY A 105 -0.68 -5.03 -6.09
C GLY A 105 -1.47 -4.43 -7.25
N GLN A 106 -2.11 -3.26 -7.06
CA GLN A 106 -2.76 -2.53 -8.15
C GLN A 106 -1.85 -1.43 -8.71
N ARG A 107 -1.90 -1.22 -10.03
CA ARG A 107 -1.20 -0.10 -10.66
C ARG A 107 -1.73 1.21 -10.07
N PRO A 108 -0.86 2.11 -9.57
CA PRO A 108 -1.32 3.38 -9.06
C PRO A 108 -2.11 4.11 -10.16
N PRO A 109 -3.24 4.75 -9.81
CA PRO A 109 -4.04 5.48 -10.77
C PRO A 109 -3.21 6.60 -11.42
N PRO A 110 -3.55 7.00 -12.66
CA PRO A 110 -2.89 8.11 -13.35
C PRO A 110 -2.74 9.35 -12.46
N ARG A 111 -1.58 10.04 -12.54
CA ARG A 111 -1.27 11.22 -11.71
C ARG A 111 -2.34 12.32 -11.75
N TRP A 112 -3.02 12.50 -12.89
CA TRP A 112 -4.12 13.47 -13.01
C TRP A 112 -5.34 13.08 -12.16
N LYS A 113 -5.65 11.78 -12.05
CA LYS A 113 -6.73 11.29 -11.18
C LYS A 113 -6.38 11.51 -9.72
N GLN A 114 -5.12 11.28 -9.34
CA GLN A 114 -4.60 11.58 -8.00
C GLN A 114 -4.70 13.08 -7.69
N ALA A 115 -4.34 13.94 -8.64
CA ALA A 115 -4.43 15.39 -8.46
C ALA A 115 -5.88 15.86 -8.28
N VAL A 116 -6.81 15.39 -9.13
CA VAL A 116 -8.24 15.71 -9.02
C VAL A 116 -8.83 15.19 -7.70
N ALA A 117 -8.44 13.98 -7.29
CA ALA A 117 -8.79 13.37 -6.02
C ALA A 117 -8.40 14.23 -4.82
N ILE A 118 -7.12 14.61 -4.75
CA ILE A 118 -6.59 15.49 -3.70
C ILE A 118 -7.32 16.84 -3.73
N TRP A 119 -7.50 17.40 -4.92
CA TRP A 119 -8.19 18.68 -5.09
C TRP A 119 -9.65 18.63 -4.62
N LEU A 120 -10.40 17.59 -4.98
CA LEU A 120 -11.81 17.42 -4.58
C LEU A 120 -11.97 17.25 -3.07
N ALA A 121 -10.99 16.66 -2.38
CA ALA A 121 -10.99 16.55 -0.93
C ALA A 121 -10.53 17.85 -0.25
N PHE A 122 -9.54 18.55 -0.80
CA PHE A 122 -8.96 19.75 -0.21
C PHE A 122 -9.83 21.00 -0.44
N PHE A 123 -10.41 21.14 -1.62
CA PHE A 123 -11.20 22.29 -2.03
C PHE A 123 -12.42 22.57 -1.13
N PRO A 124 -13.34 21.62 -0.85
CA PRO A 124 -14.52 21.89 -0.03
C PRO A 124 -14.14 22.18 1.43
N VAL A 125 -13.10 21.52 1.96
CA VAL A 125 -12.60 21.79 3.31
C VAL A 125 -12.02 23.19 3.39
N SER A 126 -11.20 23.58 2.42
CA SER A 126 -10.66 24.94 2.31
C SER A 126 -11.77 25.97 2.12
N LEU A 127 -12.80 25.66 1.34
CA LEU A 127 -13.95 26.54 1.11
C LEU A 127 -14.74 26.76 2.41
N VAL A 128 -15.08 25.70 3.13
CA VAL A 128 -15.78 25.78 4.43
C VAL A 128 -14.93 26.53 5.45
N PHE A 129 -13.63 26.23 5.52
CA PHE A 129 -12.70 26.93 6.40
C PHE A 129 -12.68 28.44 6.11
N ASN A 130 -12.52 28.84 4.84
CA ASN A 130 -12.52 30.26 4.45
C ASN A 130 -13.90 30.91 4.64
N PHE A 131 -14.99 30.19 4.44
CA PHE A 131 -16.33 30.72 4.62
C PHE A 131 -16.68 30.95 6.10
N VAL A 132 -16.34 29.99 6.97
CA VAL A 132 -16.67 30.03 8.40
C VAL A 132 -15.69 30.92 9.18
N LEU A 133 -14.39 30.75 8.95
CA LEU A 133 -13.36 31.50 9.68
C LEU A 133 -12.97 32.80 8.99
N GLY A 134 -13.23 32.98 7.69
CA GLY A 134 -12.93 34.23 6.98
C GLY A 134 -13.50 35.48 7.65
N PRO A 135 -14.78 35.50 8.06
CA PRO A 135 -15.37 36.62 8.80
C PRO A 135 -14.72 36.84 10.17
N LEU A 136 -14.41 35.76 10.91
CA LEU A 136 -13.78 35.86 12.24
C LEU A 136 -12.31 36.28 12.18
N LEU A 137 -11.60 35.91 11.13
CA LEU A 137 -10.18 36.18 10.94
C LEU A 137 -9.91 37.54 10.27
N GLY A 138 -10.94 38.20 9.72
CA GLY A 138 -10.82 39.49 9.03
C GLY A 138 -10.38 40.64 9.93
N GLU A 139 -10.71 40.56 11.22
CA GLU A 139 -10.38 41.57 12.25
C GLU A 139 -8.96 41.39 12.83
N LEU A 140 -8.25 40.31 12.47
CA LEU A 140 -6.93 39.98 13.02
C LEU A 140 -5.79 40.48 12.12
N ASN A 141 -4.68 40.90 12.74
CA ASN A 141 -3.43 41.17 12.02
C ASN A 141 -2.95 39.89 11.30
N LEU A 142 -2.28 40.06 10.14
CA LEU A 142 -1.80 39.02 9.25
C LEU A 142 -1.10 37.86 10.00
N LEU A 143 -0.23 38.16 10.96
CA LEU A 143 0.46 37.14 11.76
C LEU A 143 -0.50 36.26 12.57
N ALA A 144 -1.43 36.87 13.31
CA ALA A 144 -2.41 36.14 14.11
C ALA A 144 -3.37 35.35 13.22
N ARG A 145 -3.79 35.94 12.10
CA ARG A 145 -4.63 35.25 11.10
C ARG A 145 -3.94 34.01 10.54
N VAL A 146 -2.68 34.12 10.14
CA VAL A 146 -1.91 32.97 9.61
C VAL A 146 -1.70 31.92 10.69
N LEU A 147 -1.36 32.32 11.91
CA LEU A 147 -1.15 31.40 13.04
C LEU A 147 -2.42 30.61 13.39
N VAL A 148 -3.56 31.28 13.54
CA VAL A 148 -4.85 30.62 13.82
C VAL A 148 -5.25 29.73 12.65
N SER A 149 -5.01 30.19 11.42
CA SER A 149 -5.36 29.41 10.24
C SER A 149 -4.54 28.13 10.13
N THR A 150 -3.23 28.19 10.35
CA THR A 150 -2.39 26.98 10.33
C THR A 150 -2.72 26.07 11.50
N LEU A 151 -2.93 26.59 12.71
CA LEU A 151 -3.30 25.79 13.87
C LEU A 151 -4.65 25.05 13.71
N ALA A 152 -5.60 25.66 13.01
CA ALA A 152 -6.91 25.07 12.77
C ALA A 152 -6.92 24.12 11.55
N LEU A 153 -6.20 24.48 10.48
CA LEU A 153 -6.18 23.69 9.25
C LEU A 153 -5.37 22.40 9.42
N THR A 154 -4.28 22.40 10.21
CA THR A 154 -3.46 21.21 10.45
C THR A 154 -4.25 20.03 11.03
N PRO A 155 -4.98 20.14 12.15
CA PRO A 155 -5.78 19.03 12.67
C PRO A 155 -6.96 18.70 11.76
N LEU A 156 -7.57 19.68 11.09
CA LEU A 156 -8.63 19.42 10.11
C LEU A 156 -8.14 18.53 8.96
N MET A 157 -6.93 18.79 8.46
CA MET A 157 -6.31 17.96 7.44
C MET A 157 -5.94 16.58 7.98
N VAL A 158 -5.45 16.45 9.22
CA VAL A 158 -5.12 15.12 9.76
C VAL A 158 -6.37 14.29 10.04
N PHE A 159 -7.38 14.86 10.70
CA PHE A 159 -8.52 14.10 11.19
C PHE A 159 -9.69 14.00 10.21
N LEU A 160 -9.85 14.95 9.28
CA LEU A 160 -10.96 14.92 8.31
C LEU A 160 -10.50 14.39 6.94
N PHE A 161 -9.32 14.79 6.47
CA PHE A 161 -8.85 14.40 5.14
C PHE A 161 -8.46 12.92 5.07
N ILE A 162 -7.73 12.40 6.07
CA ILE A 162 -7.32 11.00 6.12
C ILE A 162 -8.52 10.03 5.99
N PRO A 163 -9.60 10.13 6.79
CA PRO A 163 -10.73 9.22 6.67
C PRO A 163 -11.58 9.48 5.43
N LEU A 164 -11.75 10.73 5.00
CA LEU A 164 -12.63 11.07 3.88
C LEU A 164 -12.02 10.64 2.53
N SER A 165 -10.72 10.85 2.35
CA SER A 165 -9.97 10.44 1.16
C SER A 165 -10.00 8.91 0.99
N THR A 166 -9.71 8.17 2.07
CA THR A 166 -9.72 6.70 2.03
C THR A 166 -11.11 6.13 1.75
N HIS A 167 -12.19 6.75 2.26
CA HIS A 167 -13.54 6.21 2.10
C HIS A 167 -14.20 6.54 0.75
N LEU A 168 -14.06 7.77 0.24
CA LEU A 168 -14.73 8.21 -1.00
C LEU A 168 -13.97 7.81 -2.25
N LEU A 169 -12.64 7.84 -2.22
CA LEU A 169 -11.84 7.63 -3.42
C LEU A 169 -11.53 6.16 -3.64
N ALA A 170 -11.44 5.33 -2.59
CA ALA A 170 -11.16 3.90 -2.74
C ALA A 170 -12.18 3.21 -3.66
N ARG A 171 -13.48 3.54 -3.57
CA ARG A 171 -14.51 2.95 -4.44
C ARG A 171 -14.32 3.31 -5.92
N TRP A 172 -13.93 4.54 -6.21
CA TRP A 172 -13.78 5.02 -7.59
C TRP A 172 -12.43 4.65 -8.23
N LEU A 173 -11.37 4.55 -7.42
CA LEU A 173 -10.02 4.21 -7.88
C LEU A 173 -9.87 2.71 -8.21
N HIS A 174 -10.54 1.84 -7.44
CA HIS A 174 -10.45 0.37 -7.59
C HIS A 174 -11.54 -0.20 -8.50
N SER A 175 -12.45 0.63 -9.00
CA SER A 175 -13.41 0.26 -10.05
C SER A 175 -12.75 0.41 -11.42
N ALA A 176 -11.81 -0.47 -11.77
CA ALA A 176 -11.41 -0.68 -13.16
C ALA A 176 -12.04 -1.98 -13.68
N PRO A 177 -12.59 -2.00 -14.91
CA PRO A 177 -13.47 -3.05 -15.38
C PRO A 177 -12.75 -4.40 -15.49
N HIS A 178 -13.40 -5.48 -15.04
CA HIS A 178 -13.02 -6.84 -15.42
C HIS A 178 -13.02 -6.91 -16.95
N ALA A 179 -11.84 -6.95 -17.56
CA ALA A 179 -11.74 -7.29 -18.97
C ALA A 179 -12.17 -8.76 -19.10
N PRO A 180 -13.23 -9.07 -19.86
CA PRO A 180 -13.63 -10.46 -20.06
C PRO A 180 -12.48 -11.20 -20.74
N ILE A 181 -12.05 -12.30 -20.12
CA ILE A 181 -11.07 -13.23 -20.70
C ILE A 181 -11.62 -13.63 -22.06
N ARG A 182 -10.95 -13.20 -23.15
CA ARG A 182 -11.18 -13.80 -24.46
C ARG A 182 -10.63 -15.21 -24.37
N THR A 183 -11.52 -16.18 -24.19
CA THR A 183 -11.25 -17.59 -24.45
C THR A 183 -10.84 -17.70 -25.92
N SER A 184 -9.54 -17.76 -26.18
CA SER A 184 -9.04 -18.26 -27.46
C SER A 184 -9.32 -19.75 -27.50
N GLU A 185 -10.47 -20.10 -28.06
CA GLU A 185 -10.82 -21.46 -28.43
C GLU A 185 -9.94 -21.84 -29.63
N THR A 186 -8.78 -22.44 -29.33
CA THR A 186 -7.93 -23.08 -30.33
C THR A 186 -8.58 -24.40 -30.71
N ALA A 187 -9.36 -24.41 -31.79
CA ALA A 187 -9.88 -25.64 -32.39
C ALA A 187 -8.70 -26.51 -32.88
N PRO A 188 -8.65 -27.82 -32.55
CA PRO A 188 -7.64 -28.71 -33.10
C PRO A 188 -7.99 -29.06 -34.54
N GLY A 189 -7.01 -28.92 -35.43
CA GLY A 189 -7.12 -29.28 -36.83
C GLY A 189 -7.50 -30.74 -37.04
N ARG A 190 -8.30 -30.96 -38.07
CA ARG A 190 -8.41 -32.20 -38.83
C ARG A 190 -8.31 -31.86 -40.31
#